data_AF-A0AAV8D676-F1
#
_entry.id   AF-A0AAV8D676-F1
#
_cell.length_a   1.000
_cell.length_b   1.000
_cell.length_c   1.000
_cell.angle_alpha   90.00
_cell.angle_beta   90.00
_cell.angle_gamma   90.00
#
_symmetry.space_group_name_H-M   'P 1'
#
loop_
_entity.id
_entity.type
_entity.pdbx_description
1 polymer ?
#
loop_
_entity_poly.entity_id
_entity_poly.type
_entity_poly.pdbx_seq_one_letter_code
_entity_poly.pdbx_strand_id
1 'polypeptide(L)'
;MAITIEFPKEYGYVVMVLVSYAFLNMWMSLQVGNARKKYRVPYPNLYASEERNKDANLFNCVQRGHQNSLEFMPLFFALLLVSGLQYPLIVSGLGTLYIIGRFFYFKGYSSGIPDKRIKAGLMSFLSLFGLMICTALFGVTLVM
;
A
#
# COMPACT_ATOMS: atom_id res chain seq x y z
N MET A 1 -1.45 27.17 -28.66
CA MET A 1 -0.11 26.52 -28.64
C MET A 1 -0.23 25.34 -27.69
N ALA A 2 -0.10 24.10 -28.18
CA ALA A 2 -0.17 22.92 -27.31
C ALA A 2 1.17 22.74 -26.62
N ILE A 3 1.18 22.66 -25.28
CA ILE A 3 2.38 22.29 -24.52
C ILE A 3 2.43 20.75 -24.52
N THR A 4 3.40 20.19 -25.23
CA THR A 4 3.68 18.75 -25.21
C THR A 4 4.50 18.43 -23.97
N ILE A 5 3.92 17.68 -23.04
CA ILE A 5 4.63 17.13 -21.87
C ILE A 5 5.30 15.83 -22.33
N GLU A 6 6.61 15.88 -22.57
CA GLU A 6 7.39 14.67 -22.87
C GLU A 6 7.85 14.03 -21.57
N PHE A 7 7.40 12.80 -21.31
CA PHE A 7 7.87 12.04 -20.16
C PHE A 7 9.15 11.29 -20.52
N PRO A 8 10.14 11.25 -19.61
CA PRO A 8 11.29 10.37 -19.77
C PRO A 8 10.82 8.91 -19.82
N LYS A 9 11.50 8.06 -20.60
CA LYS A 9 11.13 6.64 -20.77
C LYS A 9 11.06 5.91 -19.42
N GLU A 10 11.89 6.35 -18.47
CA GLU A 10 12.01 5.86 -17.11
C GLU A 10 10.74 6.11 -16.28
N TYR A 11 9.91 7.10 -16.63
CA TYR A 11 8.63 7.32 -15.95
C TYR A 11 7.68 6.13 -16.12
N GLY A 12 7.87 5.31 -17.17
CA GLY A 12 7.16 4.05 -17.34
C GLY A 12 7.30 3.11 -16.13
N TYR A 13 8.44 3.13 -15.42
CA TYR A 13 8.63 2.35 -14.20
C TYR A 13 7.69 2.81 -13.07
N VAL A 14 7.46 4.12 -12.94
CA VAL A 14 6.56 4.70 -11.94
C VAL A 14 5.12 4.20 -12.17
N VAL A 15 4.70 4.20 -13.43
CA VAL A 15 3.38 3.70 -13.84
C VAL A 15 3.25 2.20 -13.58
N MET A 16 4.28 1.40 -13.89
CA MET A 16 4.28 -0.04 -13.60
C MET A 16 4.19 -0.32 -12.09
N VAL A 17 4.85 0.48 -11.25
CA VAL A 17 4.73 0.37 -9.79
C VAL A 17 3.31 0.71 -9.33
N LEU A 18 2.70 1.77 -9.88
CA LEU A 18 1.31 2.13 -9.58
C LEU A 18 0.35 0.98 -9.89
N VAL A 19 0.45 0.41 -11.11
CA VAL A 19 -0.37 -0.72 -11.55
C VAL A 19 -0.12 -1.96 -10.67
N SER A 20 1.13 -2.23 -10.32
CA SER A 20 1.49 -3.35 -9.44
C SER A 20 0.85 -3.21 -8.06
N TYR A 21 0.80 -2.00 -7.49
CA TYR A 21 0.11 -1.77 -6.22
C TYR A 21 -1.41 -1.98 -6.36
N ALA A 22 -2.01 -1.57 -7.47
CA ALA A 22 -3.43 -1.80 -7.73
C ALA A 22 -3.78 -3.30 -7.72
N PHE A 23 -2.96 -4.14 -8.37
CA PHE A 23 -3.11 -5.60 -8.31
C PHE A 23 -2.93 -6.14 -6.89
N LEU A 24 -1.95 -5.65 -6.13
CA LEU A 24 -1.77 -6.04 -4.73
C LEU A 24 -3.01 -5.70 -3.89
N ASN A 25 -3.57 -4.49 -4.06
CA ASN A 25 -4.76 -4.06 -3.34
C ASN A 25 -5.99 -4.92 -3.69
N MET A 26 -6.18 -5.21 -4.98
CA MET A 26 -7.23 -6.13 -5.43
C MET A 26 -7.07 -7.52 -4.82
N TRP A 27 -5.85 -8.05 -4.77
CA TRP A 27 -5.56 -9.32 -4.12
C TRP A 27 -5.91 -9.29 -2.62
N MET A 28 -5.56 -8.24 -1.87
CA MET A 28 -5.94 -8.09 -0.45
C MET A 28 -7.47 -8.05 -0.28
N SER A 29 -8.19 -7.36 -1.17
CA SER A 29 -9.65 -7.33 -1.18
C SER A 29 -10.25 -8.73 -1.37
N LEU A 30 -9.72 -9.52 -2.30
CA LEU A 30 -10.13 -10.92 -2.49
C LEU A 30 -9.85 -11.78 -1.25
N GLN A 31 -8.71 -11.59 -0.57
CA GLN A 31 -8.41 -12.28 0.69
C GLN A 31 -9.42 -11.95 1.80
N VAL A 32 -9.82 -10.68 1.92
CA VAL A 32 -10.90 -10.25 2.82
C VAL A 32 -12.22 -10.92 2.46
N GLY A 33 -12.59 -10.97 1.18
CA GLY A 33 -13.81 -11.64 0.72
C GLY A 33 -13.82 -13.14 1.05
N ASN A 34 -12.68 -13.81 0.86
CA ASN A 34 -12.52 -15.22 1.21
C ASN A 34 -12.57 -15.44 2.73
N ALA A 35 -11.91 -14.58 3.52
CA ALA A 35 -11.95 -14.64 4.98
C ALA A 35 -13.38 -14.42 5.51
N ARG A 36 -14.14 -13.52 4.89
CA ARG A 36 -15.54 -13.26 5.24
C ARG A 36 -16.40 -14.52 5.10
N LYS A 37 -16.25 -15.25 3.99
CA LYS A 37 -16.93 -16.52 3.75
C LYS A 37 -16.47 -17.59 4.75
N LYS A 38 -15.16 -17.71 4.96
CA LYS A 38 -14.55 -18.70 5.85
C LYS A 38 -15.02 -18.55 7.31
N TYR A 39 -15.00 -17.33 7.83
CA TYR A 39 -15.36 -17.03 9.22
C TYR A 39 -16.82 -16.62 9.40
N ARG A 40 -17.65 -16.76 8.36
CA ARG A 40 -19.11 -16.50 8.38
C ARG A 40 -19.47 -15.11 8.93
N VAL A 41 -18.80 -14.07 8.42
CA VAL A 41 -19.07 -12.68 8.84
C VAL A 41 -20.01 -12.01 7.84
N PRO A 42 -21.33 -11.91 8.11
CA PRO A 42 -22.27 -11.33 7.14
C PRO A 42 -22.00 -9.83 6.94
N TYR A 43 -22.33 -9.32 5.76
CA TYR A 43 -22.49 -7.88 5.57
C TYR A 43 -23.69 -7.38 6.41
N PRO A 44 -23.67 -6.14 6.94
CA PRO A 44 -22.69 -5.08 6.75
C PRO A 44 -21.53 -5.09 7.77
N ASN A 45 -21.35 -6.15 8.56
CA ASN A 45 -20.36 -6.15 9.64
C ASN A 45 -18.96 -5.96 9.08
N LEU A 46 -18.30 -4.90 9.57
CA LEU A 46 -16.93 -4.58 9.21
C LEU A 46 -15.96 -5.52 9.93
N TYR A 47 -16.18 -5.73 11.23
CA TYR A 47 -15.42 -6.63 12.09
C TYR A 47 -16.31 -7.73 12.65
N ALA A 48 -15.70 -8.88 12.93
CA ALA A 48 -16.33 -9.94 13.69
C ALA A 48 -16.33 -9.59 15.19
N SER A 49 -17.45 -9.84 15.85
CA SER A 49 -17.61 -9.68 17.30
C SER A 49 -17.01 -10.89 18.01
N GLU A 50 -16.09 -10.67 18.95
CA GLU A 50 -15.39 -11.73 19.68
C GLU A 50 -16.34 -12.60 20.52
N GLU A 51 -17.41 -12.02 21.06
CA GLU A 51 -18.45 -12.73 21.80
C GLU A 51 -19.23 -13.73 20.93
N ARG A 52 -19.39 -13.42 19.64
CA ARG A 52 -20.21 -14.19 18.70
C ARG A 52 -19.40 -15.13 17.82
N ASN A 53 -18.09 -14.96 17.74
CA ASN A 53 -17.24 -15.73 16.85
C ASN A 53 -15.86 -15.99 17.47
N LYS A 54 -15.56 -17.28 17.70
CA LYS A 54 -14.27 -17.71 18.26
C LYS A 54 -13.09 -17.37 17.34
N ASP A 55 -13.33 -17.25 16.04
CA ASP A 55 -12.33 -16.88 15.03
C ASP A 55 -12.34 -15.38 14.72
N ALA A 56 -13.00 -14.55 15.54
CA ALA A 56 -13.14 -13.11 15.28
C ALA A 56 -11.79 -12.43 15.06
N ASN A 57 -10.78 -12.74 15.89
CA ASN A 57 -9.46 -12.15 15.76
C ASN A 57 -8.78 -12.46 14.41
N LEU A 58 -8.95 -13.68 13.88
CA LEU A 58 -8.40 -14.06 12.58
C LEU A 58 -9.01 -13.23 11.45
N PHE A 59 -10.33 -13.09 11.43
CA PHE A 59 -11.01 -12.24 10.44
C PHE A 59 -10.61 -10.77 10.61
N ASN A 60 -10.63 -10.26 11.85
CA ASN A 60 -10.34 -8.86 12.17
C ASN A 60 -8.92 -8.48 11.77
N CYS A 61 -7.95 -9.37 11.94
CA CYS A 61 -6.57 -9.16 11.49
C CYS A 61 -6.47 -9.04 9.96
N VAL A 62 -7.14 -9.91 9.20
CA VAL A 62 -7.17 -9.85 7.73
C VAL A 62 -7.83 -8.54 7.26
N GLN A 63 -8.99 -8.22 7.83
CA GLN A 63 -9.73 -6.98 7.53
C GLN A 63 -8.89 -5.74 7.83
N ARG A 64 -8.31 -5.65 9.03
CA ARG A 64 -7.50 -4.51 9.47
C ARG A 64 -6.25 -4.35 8.62
N GLY A 65 -5.60 -5.47 8.24
CA GLY A 65 -4.43 -5.47 7.38
C GLY A 65 -4.70 -4.82 6.02
N HIS A 66 -5.83 -5.15 5.39
CA HIS A 66 -6.24 -4.53 4.13
C HIS A 66 -6.61 -3.06 4.32
N GLN A 67 -7.41 -2.74 5.34
CA GLN A 67 -7.79 -1.35 5.65
C GLN A 67 -6.59 -0.45 5.90
N ASN A 68 -5.56 -0.95 6.60
CA ASN A 68 -4.35 -0.15 6.81
C ASN A 68 -3.66 0.18 5.48
N SER A 69 -3.67 -0.74 4.52
CA SER A 69 -3.12 -0.47 3.20
C SER A 69 -3.97 0.58 2.46
N LEU A 70 -5.30 0.53 2.58
CA LEU A 70 -6.20 1.55 2.01
C LEU A 70 -6.01 2.94 2.64
N GLU A 71 -5.76 3.03 3.94
CA GLU A 71 -5.50 4.29 4.65
C GLU A 71 -4.26 5.02 4.09
N PHE A 72 -3.22 4.27 3.73
CA PHE A 72 -1.97 4.84 3.20
C PHE A 72 -1.89 4.91 1.67
N MET A 73 -2.80 4.25 0.96
CA MET A 73 -2.80 4.21 -0.50
C MET A 73 -2.83 5.60 -1.16
N PRO A 74 -3.71 6.55 -0.74
CA PRO A 74 -3.75 7.87 -1.35
C PRO A 74 -2.43 8.64 -1.17
N LEU A 75 -1.85 8.58 0.03
CA LEU A 75 -0.57 9.22 0.32
C LEU A 75 0.55 8.60 -0.51
N PHE A 76 0.62 7.28 -0.57
CA PHE A 76 1.61 6.57 -1.39
C PHE A 76 1.51 6.96 -2.86
N PHE A 77 0.31 6.96 -3.45
CA PHE A 77 0.11 7.34 -4.85
C PHE A 77 0.48 8.79 -5.12
N ALA A 78 0.07 9.72 -4.26
CA ALA A 78 0.41 11.12 -4.41
C ALA A 78 1.93 11.33 -4.41
N LEU A 79 2.63 10.76 -3.43
CA LEU A 79 4.09 10.89 -3.34
C LEU A 79 4.79 10.22 -4.53
N LEU A 80 4.40 9.00 -4.91
CA LEU A 80 4.99 8.26 -6.02
C LEU A 80 4.85 9.01 -7.35
N LEU A 81 3.65 9.50 -7.66
CA LEU A 81 3.36 10.14 -8.94
C LEU A 81 4.02 11.51 -9.04
N VAL A 82 3.97 12.31 -7.97
CA VAL A 82 4.55 13.68 -7.94
C VAL A 82 6.06 13.62 -7.96
N SER A 83 6.70 12.88 -7.05
CA SER A 83 8.17 12.80 -7.02
C SER A 83 8.75 12.04 -8.22
N GLY A 84 7.96 11.16 -8.83
CA GLY A 84 8.37 10.46 -10.05
C GLY A 84 8.56 11.36 -11.26
N LEU A 85 7.98 12.57 -11.26
CA LEU A 85 8.18 13.54 -12.34
C LEU A 85 9.65 13.97 -12.44
N GLN A 86 10.35 14.00 -11.30
CA GLN A 86 11.76 14.41 -11.21
C GLN A 86 12.71 13.22 -11.00
N TYR A 87 12.31 12.23 -10.21
CA TYR A 87 13.19 11.14 -9.77
C TYR A 87 12.64 9.74 -10.13
N PRO A 88 12.28 9.46 -11.40
CA PRO A 88 11.51 8.27 -11.77
C PRO A 88 12.15 6.95 -11.36
N LEU A 89 13.48 6.80 -11.49
CA LEU A 89 14.18 5.56 -11.12
C LEU A 89 14.20 5.33 -9.61
N ILE A 90 14.52 6.36 -8.83
CA ILE A 90 14.63 6.27 -7.36
C ILE A 90 13.26 5.94 -6.77
N VAL A 91 12.23 6.67 -7.17
CA VAL A 91 10.89 6.49 -6.61
C VAL A 91 10.26 5.17 -7.04
N SER A 92 10.61 4.65 -8.23
CA SER A 92 10.18 3.32 -8.67
C SER A 92 10.80 2.22 -7.81
N GLY A 93 12.08 2.35 -7.46
CA GLY A 93 12.75 1.45 -6.53
C GLY A 93 12.12 1.49 -5.14
N LEU A 94 11.89 2.69 -4.59
CA LEU A 94 11.20 2.88 -3.31
C LEU A 94 9.78 2.31 -3.36
N GLY A 95 9.00 2.63 -4.39
CA GLY A 95 7.62 2.14 -4.52
C GLY A 95 7.54 0.62 -4.66
N THR A 96 8.51 -0.02 -5.34
CA THR A 96 8.62 -1.48 -5.37
C THR A 96 8.89 -2.04 -3.97
N LEU A 97 9.82 -1.45 -3.22
CA LEU A 97 10.11 -1.83 -1.85
C LEU A 97 8.88 -1.67 -0.94
N TYR A 98 8.09 -0.61 -1.15
CA TYR A 98 6.83 -0.37 -0.46
C TYR A 98 5.83 -1.50 -0.71
N ILE A 99 5.63 -1.89 -1.97
CA ILE A 99 4.71 -2.97 -2.37
C ILE A 99 5.12 -4.30 -1.72
N ILE A 100 6.42 -4.64 -1.77
CA ILE A 100 6.96 -5.86 -1.15
C ILE A 100 6.72 -5.84 0.37
N GLY A 101 7.04 -4.71 1.02
CA GLY A 101 6.78 -4.52 2.45
C GLY A 101 5.29 -4.69 2.79
N ARG A 102 4.39 -4.14 1.98
CA ARG A 102 2.93 -4.23 2.17
C ARG A 102 2.41 -5.65 1.99
N PHE A 103 2.94 -6.41 1.03
CA PHE A 103 2.59 -7.81 0.86
C PHE A 103 2.94 -8.63 2.11
N PHE A 104 4.17 -8.50 2.61
CA PHE A 104 4.60 -9.23 3.81
C PHE A 104 3.91 -8.73 5.08
N TYR A 105 3.65 -7.42 5.18
CA TYR A 105 2.85 -6.84 6.26
C TYR A 105 1.47 -7.49 6.33
N PHE A 106 0.76 -7.53 5.21
CA PHE A 106 -0.59 -8.11 5.14
C PHE A 106 -0.57 -9.61 5.44
N LYS A 107 0.38 -10.35 4.86
CA LYS A 107 0.53 -11.79 5.09
C LYS A 107 0.85 -12.10 6.57
N GLY A 108 1.73 -11.31 7.18
CA GLY A 108 2.07 -11.42 8.59
C GLY A 108 0.88 -11.10 9.50
N TYR A 109 0.17 -10.02 9.22
CA TYR A 109 -1.01 -9.62 9.99
C TYR A 109 -2.13 -10.67 9.87
N SER A 110 -2.36 -11.20 8.68
CA SER A 110 -3.40 -12.21 8.39
C SER A 110 -3.22 -13.54 9.10
N SER A 111 -2.10 -13.77 9.81
CA SER A 111 -1.91 -14.97 10.61
C SER A 111 -2.65 -14.94 11.97
N GLY A 112 -3.39 -13.87 12.28
CA GLY A 112 -4.06 -13.70 13.58
C GLY A 112 -3.15 -13.28 14.73
N ILE A 113 -1.86 -13.04 14.48
CA ILE A 113 -0.89 -12.57 15.47
C ILE A 113 -0.49 -11.15 15.07
N PRO A 114 -1.06 -10.10 15.72
CA PRO A 114 -0.91 -8.73 15.27
C PRO A 114 0.55 -8.26 15.14
N ASP A 115 1.46 -8.75 16.00
CA ASP A 115 2.86 -8.33 16.03
C ASP A 115 3.70 -8.82 14.84
N LYS A 116 3.26 -9.86 14.14
CA LYS A 116 3.97 -10.37 12.95
C LYS A 116 3.99 -9.35 11.80
N ARG A 117 3.17 -8.29 11.88
CA ARG A 117 3.16 -7.18 10.93
C ARG A 117 4.40 -6.28 11.02
N ILE A 118 5.05 -6.18 12.18
CA ILE A 118 6.00 -5.10 12.50
C ILE A 118 7.24 -5.12 11.60
N LYS A 119 7.86 -6.30 11.44
CA LYS A 119 9.13 -6.44 10.70
C LYS A 119 9.00 -5.96 9.24
N ALA A 120 7.93 -6.35 8.56
CA ALA A 120 7.66 -5.94 7.18
C ALA A 120 7.01 -4.55 7.07
N GLY A 121 6.27 -4.13 8.10
CA GLY A 121 5.69 -2.80 8.19
C GLY A 121 6.76 -1.71 8.18
N LEU A 122 7.86 -1.92 8.91
CA LEU A 122 8.97 -0.96 8.96
C LEU A 122 9.56 -0.67 7.58
N MET A 123 9.73 -1.70 6.74
CA MET A 123 10.20 -1.54 5.36
C MET A 123 9.28 -0.66 4.52
N SER A 124 7.96 -0.83 4.68
CA SER A 124 6.97 0.00 3.99
C SER A 124 7.04 1.46 4.46
N PHE A 125 7.19 1.68 5.77
CA PHE A 125 7.31 3.03 6.33
C PHE A 125 8.60 3.74 5.91
N LEU A 126 9.74 3.03 5.90
CA LEU A 126 11.01 3.57 5.43
C LEU A 126 10.94 3.98 3.96
N SER A 127 10.32 3.16 3.11
CA SER A 127 10.10 3.51 1.71
C SER A 127 9.20 4.75 1.58
N LEU A 128 8.09 4.81 2.33
CA LEU A 128 7.19 5.97 2.31
C LEU A 128 7.91 7.25 2.75
N PHE A 129 8.78 7.15 3.75
CA PHE A 129 9.62 8.27 4.20
C PHE A 129 10.60 8.73 3.11
N GLY A 130 11.22 7.78 2.39
CA GLY A 130 12.04 8.10 1.22
C GLY A 130 11.25 8.84 0.14
N LEU A 131 10.01 8.41 -0.15
CA LEU A 131 9.14 9.08 -1.12
C LEU A 131 8.75 10.50 -0.66
N MET A 132 8.53 10.72 0.64
CA MET A 132 8.31 12.06 1.20
C MET A 132 9.52 12.97 0.99
N ILE A 133 10.73 12.48 1.23
CA ILE A 133 11.96 13.24 0.98
C ILE A 133 12.09 13.58 -0.51
N CYS A 134 11.92 12.61 -1.41
CA CYS A 134 11.97 12.87 -2.85
C CYS A 134 10.93 13.91 -3.30
N THR A 135 9.74 13.86 -2.72
CA THR A 135 8.67 14.83 -3.02
C THR A 135 9.02 16.23 -2.50
N ALA A 136 9.56 16.33 -1.28
CA ALA A 136 9.99 17.60 -0.70
C ALA A 136 11.15 18.22 -1.49
N LEU A 137 12.14 17.41 -1.89
CA LEU A 137 13.27 17.85 -2.72
C LEU A 137 12.79 18.38 -4.07
N PHE A 138 11.86 17.67 -4.72
CA PHE A 138 11.27 18.15 -5.97
C PHE A 138 10.54 19.49 -5.78
N GLY A 139 9.74 19.63 -4.71
CA GLY A 139 9.08 20.89 -4.38
C GLY A 139 10.07 22.04 -4.17
N VAL A 140 11.20 21.79 -3.50
CA VAL A 140 12.27 22.77 -3.31
C VAL A 140 12.91 23.18 -4.64
N THR A 141 13.17 22.22 -5.54
CA THR A 141 13.69 22.48 -6.90
C THR A 141 12.74 23.29 -7.77
N LEU A 142 11.43 23.31 -7.50
CA LEU A 142 10.47 24.12 -8.27
C LEU A 142 10.39 25.57 -7.79
N VAL A 143 10.78 25.84 -6.54
CA VAL A 143 10.70 27.19 -5.94
C VAL A 143 12.01 27.96 -6.06
N MET A 144 13.15 27.26 -6.07
CA MET A 144 14.49 27.84 -6.24
C MET A 144 14.90 27.84 -7.71
#